data_AF-A0AAV4MUE8-F1
#
_entry.id   AF-A0AAV4MUE8-F1
#
_cell.length_a   1.000
_cell.length_b   1.000
_cell.length_c   1.000
_cell.angle_alpha   90.00
_cell.angle_beta   90.00
_cell.angle_gamma   90.00
#
_symmetry.space_group_name_H-M   'P 1'
#
loop_
_entity.id
_entity.type
_entity.pdbx_description
1 polymer ?
#
loop_
_entity_poly.entity_id
_entity_poly.type
_entity_poly.pdbx_seq_one_letter_code
_entity_poly.pdbx_strand_id
1 'polypeptide(L)'
;MEPDDEYILKYGDPRMATYPLMDNPSVAYALIAAYLVWVKFIGPTWMKDKPPYELRMVMIVYNLFISALNAWIFYNFGKYGWFGRYRLRCEPIDFSNNEDALMMVYV
;
A
#
# COMPACT_ATOMS: atom_id res chain seq x y z
N MET A 1 -21.57 -3.29 -8.74
CA MET A 1 -21.01 -3.16 -7.38
C MET A 1 -21.69 -4.23 -6.55
N GLU A 2 -20.93 -5.13 -5.92
CA GLU A 2 -21.48 -6.22 -5.12
C GLU A 2 -22.03 -5.63 -3.79
N PRO A 3 -23.10 -6.17 -3.19
CA PRO A 3 -23.73 -5.59 -1.99
C PRO A 3 -22.75 -5.42 -0.80
N ASP A 4 -21.71 -6.24 -0.70
CA ASP A 4 -20.71 -6.14 0.37
C ASP A 4 -19.76 -4.93 0.19
N ASP A 5 -19.46 -4.53 -1.05
CA ASP A 5 -18.61 -3.37 -1.34
C ASP A 5 -19.25 -2.07 -0.84
N GLU A 6 -20.59 -1.98 -0.95
CA GLU A 6 -21.36 -0.83 -0.49
C GLU A 6 -21.28 -0.65 1.04
N TYR A 7 -21.31 -1.75 1.80
CA TYR A 7 -21.16 -1.70 3.25
C TYR A 7 -19.77 -1.22 3.69
N ILE A 8 -18.71 -1.67 3.00
CA ILE A 8 -17.33 -1.32 3.35
C ILE A 8 -17.07 0.16 3.07
N LEU A 9 -17.51 0.66 1.92
CA LEU A 9 -17.29 2.05 1.52
C LEU A 9 -18.17 3.04 2.28
N LYS A 10 -19.33 2.62 2.78
CA LYS A 10 -20.22 3.48 3.59
C LYS A 10 -19.57 4.04 4.85
N TYR A 11 -18.64 3.30 5.45
CA TYR A 11 -17.89 3.72 6.64
C TYR A 11 -16.45 4.12 6.33
N GLY A 12 -16.10 4.22 5.04
CA GLY A 12 -14.78 4.64 4.59
C GLY A 12 -14.51 6.11 4.88
N ASP A 13 -13.24 6.45 5.04
CA ASP A 13 -12.81 7.83 5.20
C ASP A 13 -12.98 8.60 3.86
N PRO A 14 -13.82 9.65 3.80
CA PRO A 14 -14.06 10.38 2.56
C PRO A 14 -12.79 11.04 2.00
N ARG A 15 -11.75 11.27 2.81
CA ARG A 15 -10.47 11.85 2.39
C ARG A 15 -9.69 10.93 1.44
N MET A 16 -9.93 9.62 1.52
CA MET A 16 -9.27 8.59 0.70
C MET A 16 -10.05 8.25 -0.58
N ALA A 17 -11.27 8.77 -0.76
CA ALA A 17 -12.16 8.32 -1.84
C ALA A 17 -11.62 8.57 -3.26
N THR A 18 -10.73 9.56 -3.42
CA THR A 18 -10.11 9.89 -4.72
C THR A 18 -8.80 9.15 -4.97
N TYR A 19 -8.32 8.35 -4.01
CA TYR A 19 -7.07 7.65 -4.14
C TYR A 19 -7.20 6.45 -5.08
N PRO A 20 -6.14 6.13 -5.85
CA PRO A 20 -6.15 4.95 -6.69
C PRO A 20 -6.34 3.70 -5.82
N LEU A 21 -7.18 2.77 -6.30
CA LEU A 21 -7.53 1.50 -5.63
C LEU A 21 -8.38 1.64 -4.34
N MET A 22 -8.87 2.83 -4.01
CA MET A 22 -9.74 3.07 -2.83
C MET A 22 -11.23 3.20 -3.19
N ASP A 23 -11.57 3.19 -4.48
CA ASP A 23 -12.93 3.30 -5.00
C ASP A 23 -13.70 1.97 -4.94
N ASN A 24 -13.01 0.85 -5.17
CA ASN A 24 -13.62 -0.48 -5.15
C ASN A 24 -12.60 -1.58 -4.76
N PRO A 25 -12.87 -2.36 -3.69
CA PRO A 25 -11.96 -3.42 -3.23
C PRO A 25 -11.81 -4.58 -4.22
N SER A 26 -12.78 -4.82 -5.12
CA SER A 26 -12.71 -5.88 -6.14
C SER A 26 -11.50 -5.75 -7.05
N VAL A 27 -11.06 -4.52 -7.36
CA VAL A 27 -9.87 -4.27 -8.19
C VAL A 27 -8.62 -4.77 -7.49
N ALA A 28 -8.48 -4.51 -6.18
CA ALA A 28 -7.36 -5.02 -5.39
C ALA A 28 -7.37 -6.55 -5.31
N TYR A 29 -8.53 -7.17 -5.10
CA TYR A 29 -8.64 -8.63 -5.12
C TYR A 29 -8.26 -9.24 -6.47
N ALA A 30 -8.70 -8.62 -7.57
CA ALA A 30 -8.35 -9.05 -8.92
C ALA A 30 -6.84 -8.95 -9.17
N LEU A 31 -6.19 -7.86 -8.75
CA LEU A 31 -4.73 -7.68 -8.86
C LEU A 31 -3.97 -8.75 -8.07
N ILE A 32 -4.40 -9.04 -6.84
CA ILE A 32 -3.79 -10.09 -6.01
C ILE A 32 -3.97 -11.46 -6.67
N ALA A 33 -5.17 -11.79 -7.14
CA ALA A 33 -5.43 -13.04 -7.84
C ALA A 33 -4.58 -13.17 -9.11
N ALA A 34 -4.48 -12.10 -9.91
CA ALA A 34 -3.65 -12.06 -11.10
C ALA A 34 -2.16 -12.27 -10.76
N TYR A 35 -1.66 -11.60 -9.71
CA TYR A 35 -0.30 -11.79 -9.21
C TYR A 35 -0.05 -13.26 -8.82
N LEU A 36 -0.96 -13.86 -8.04
CA LEU A 36 -0.83 -15.26 -7.60
C LEU A 36 -0.84 -16.24 -8.77
N VAL A 37 -1.73 -16.03 -9.76
CA VAL A 37 -1.78 -16.86 -10.97
C VAL A 37 -0.47 -16.74 -11.75
N TRP A 38 0.06 -15.52 -11.86
CA TRP A 38 1.33 -15.27 -12.53
C TRP A 38 2.50 -15.98 -11.83
N VAL A 39 2.69 -15.78 -10.53
CA VAL A 39 3.87 -16.33 -9.83
C VAL A 39 3.80 -17.84 -9.61
N LYS A 40 2.60 -18.42 -9.47
CA LYS A 40 2.43 -19.84 -9.14
C LYS A 40 2.31 -20.75 -10.36
N PHE A 41 1.71 -20.26 -11.44
CA PHE A 41 1.43 -21.08 -12.62
C PHE A 41 2.16 -20.56 -13.86
N ILE A 42 1.84 -19.34 -14.31
CA ILE A 42 2.31 -18.83 -15.61
C ILE A 42 3.84 -18.67 -15.63
N GLY A 43 4.40 -18.01 -14.62
CA GLY A 43 5.83 -17.74 -14.50
C GLY A 43 6.68 -19.02 -14.48
N PRO A 44 6.40 -20.00 -13.59
CA PRO A 44 7.14 -21.26 -13.57
C PRO A 44 7.04 -22.05 -14.88
N THR A 45 5.85 -22.11 -15.50
CA THR A 45 5.69 -22.77 -16.81
C THR A 45 6.50 -22.06 -17.90
N TRP A 46 6.51 -20.72 -17.90
CA TRP A 46 7.26 -19.93 -18.87
C TRP A 46 8.78 -20.02 -18.69
N MET A 47 9.26 -20.18 -17.45
CA MET A 47 10.69 -20.32 -17.13
C MET A 47 11.22 -21.75 -17.21
N LYS A 48 10.37 -22.76 -17.44
CA LYS A 48 10.74 -24.19 -17.37
C LYS A 48 11.97 -24.55 -18.22
N ASP A 49 12.06 -24.01 -19.42
CA ASP A 49 13.14 -24.31 -20.38
C ASP A 49 14.10 -23.11 -20.58
N LYS A 50 14.14 -22.18 -19.62
CA LYS A 50 14.96 -20.96 -19.69
C LYS A 50 15.93 -20.89 -18.50
N PRO A 51 17.17 -20.42 -18.69
CA PRO A 51 18.06 -20.15 -17.57
C PRO A 51 17.52 -18.98 -16.73
N PRO A 52 17.85 -18.92 -15.43
CA PRO A 52 17.48 -17.79 -14.56
C PRO A 52 18.02 -16.47 -15.10
N TYR A 53 17.20 -15.42 -15.02
CA TYR A 53 17.61 -14.07 -15.42
C TYR A 53 18.62 -13.47 -14.44
N GLU A 54 19.67 -12.83 -14.97
CA GLU A 54 20.60 -12.05 -14.15
C GLU A 54 19.99 -10.68 -13.83
N LEU A 55 19.28 -10.61 -12.70
CA LEU A 55 18.59 -9.39 -12.25
C LEU A 55 19.37 -8.63 -11.16
N ARG A 56 20.68 -8.87 -11.02
CA ARG A 56 21.48 -8.34 -9.90
C ARG A 56 21.36 -6.82 -9.76
N MET A 57 21.59 -6.07 -10.84
CA MET A 57 21.50 -4.61 -10.80
C MET A 57 20.07 -4.13 -10.54
N VAL A 58 19.08 -4.78 -11.14
CA VAL A 58 17.66 -4.47 -10.93
C VAL A 58 17.29 -4.67 -9.45
N MET A 59 17.71 -5.76 -8.83
CA MET A 59 17.47 -6.02 -7.40
C MET A 59 18.18 -5.02 -6.49
N ILE A 60 19.41 -4.60 -6.80
CA ILE A 60 20.13 -3.58 -6.03
C ILE A 60 19.36 -2.26 -6.07
N VAL A 61 19.01 -1.78 -7.28
CA VAL A 61 18.26 -0.53 -7.46
C VAL A 61 16.89 -0.61 -6.77
N TYR A 62 16.17 -1.71 -6.94
CA TYR A 62 14.89 -1.95 -6.30
C TYR A 62 14.98 -1.88 -4.77
N ASN A 63 15.93 -2.60 -4.17
CA ASN A 63 16.07 -2.61 -2.71
C ASN A 63 16.50 -1.26 -2.14
N LEU A 64 17.36 -0.53 -2.85
CA LEU A 64 17.74 0.83 -2.46
C LEU A 64 16.54 1.79 -2.53
N PHE A 65 15.75 1.70 -3.60
CA PHE A 65 14.55 2.51 -3.76
C PHE A 65 13.52 2.23 -2.67
N ILE A 66 13.19 0.96 -2.43
CA ILE A 66 12.26 0.56 -1.38
C ILE A 66 12.78 0.94 0.01
N SER A 67 14.08 0.80 0.28
CA SER A 67 14.68 1.25 1.55
C SER A 67 14.54 2.77 1.76
N ALA A 68 14.81 3.57 0.72
CA ALA A 68 14.63 5.01 0.77
C ALA A 68 13.16 5.41 0.97
N LEU A 69 12.23 4.76 0.26
CA LEU A 69 10.79 4.97 0.46
C LEU A 69 10.35 4.61 1.88
N ASN A 70 10.78 3.48 2.41
CA ASN A 70 10.46 3.08 3.78
C ASN A 70 11.01 4.07 4.81
N ALA A 71 12.23 4.57 4.61
CA ALA A 71 12.80 5.61 5.48
C ALA A 71 11.98 6.91 5.41
N TRP A 72 11.52 7.31 4.22
CA TRP A 72 10.67 8.49 4.03
C TRP A 72 9.29 8.30 4.68
N ILE A 73 8.64 7.16 4.49
CA ILE A 73 7.35 6.81 5.12
C ILE A 73 7.50 6.82 6.66
N PHE A 74 8.53 6.16 7.18
CA PHE A 74 8.83 6.12 8.61
C PHE A 74 9.05 7.52 9.19
N TYR A 75 9.79 8.37 8.49
CA TYR A 75 10.03 9.76 8.91
C TYR A 75 8.72 10.55 9.01
N ASN A 76 7.85 10.46 8.00
CA ASN A 76 6.60 11.22 8.01
C ASN A 76 5.61 10.69 9.07
N PHE A 77 5.40 9.38 9.17
CA PHE A 77 4.55 8.82 10.24
C PHE A 77 5.11 9.12 11.63
N GLY A 78 6.44 9.10 11.80
CA GLY A 78 7.08 9.55 13.03
C GLY A 78 6.77 11.02 13.32
N LYS A 79 7.03 11.92 12.36
CA LYS A 79 6.87 13.37 12.52
C LYS A 79 5.42 13.78 12.82
N TYR A 80 4.45 13.29 12.04
CA TYR A 80 3.05 13.68 12.15
C TYR A 80 2.26 12.83 13.16
N GLY A 81 2.79 11.67 13.55
CA GLY A 81 2.21 10.79 14.57
C GLY A 81 3.09 10.69 15.82
N TRP A 82 3.86 9.60 15.90
CA TRP A 82 4.43 9.05 17.15
C TRP A 82 5.59 9.82 17.80
N PHE A 83 6.35 10.61 17.05
CA PHE A 83 7.39 11.48 17.62
C PHE A 83 6.88 12.89 17.94
N GLY A 84 5.65 13.20 17.54
CA GLY A 84 4.98 14.46 17.82
C GLY A 84 3.87 14.27 18.85
N ARG A 85 2.65 14.08 18.35
CA ARG A 85 1.41 14.22 19.15
C ARG A 85 0.85 12.91 19.67
N TYR A 86 1.18 11.78 19.03
CA TYR A 86 0.62 10.49 19.37
C TYR A 86 1.42 9.86 20.51
N ARG A 87 0.71 9.26 21.47
CA ARG A 87 1.35 8.45 22.50
C ARG A 87 1.56 7.04 21.96
N LEU A 88 2.57 6.32 22.44
CA LEU A 88 2.75 4.87 22.19
C LEU A 88 1.74 4.03 22.99
N ARG A 89 0.47 4.45 22.97
CA ARG A 89 -0.69 3.84 23.62
C ARG A 89 -1.87 3.90 22.64
N CYS A 90 -3.07 3.57 23.11
CA CYS A 90 -4.28 3.75 22.32
C CYS A 90 -4.50 5.25 22.05
N GLU A 91 -4.33 5.65 20.79
CA GLU A 91 -4.63 7.00 20.29
C GLU A 91 -5.76 6.85 19.26
N PRO A 92 -6.85 7.64 19.35
CA PRO A 92 -7.92 7.59 18.37
C PRO A 92 -7.44 8.14 17.02
N ILE A 93 -8.08 7.67 15.94
CA ILE A 93 -7.85 8.21 14.59
C ILE A 93 -8.45 9.61 14.51
N ASP A 94 -7.65 10.58 14.07
CA ASP A 94 -8.12 11.94 13.80
C ASP A 94 -8.69 12.06 12.37
N PHE A 95 -10.02 12.17 12.28
CA PHE A 95 -10.75 12.36 11.03
C PHE A 95 -10.89 13.84 10.63
N SER A 96 -10.30 14.78 11.37
CA SER A 96 -10.33 16.20 11.01
C SER A 96 -9.45 16.54 9.80
N ASN A 97 -9.70 17.70 9.20
CA ASN A 97 -8.88 18.23 8.09
C ASN A 97 -7.72 19.11 8.60
N ASN A 98 -7.21 18.82 9.80
CA ASN A 98 -6.02 19.48 10.32
C ASN A 98 -4.78 19.07 9.51
N GLU A 99 -3.80 19.97 9.39
CA GLU A 99 -2.59 19.74 8.59
C GLU A 99 -1.88 18.43 8.99
N ASP A 100 -1.73 18.16 10.29
CA ASP A 100 -1.08 16.94 10.79
C ASP A 100 -1.83 15.65 10.38
N ALA A 101 -3.16 15.66 10.46
CA ALA A 101 -4.01 14.52 10.12
C ALA A 101 -4.05 14.25 8.61
N LEU A 102 -4.09 15.34 7.82
CA LEU A 102 -4.02 15.26 6.37
C LEU A 102 -2.66 14.79 5.89
N MET A 103 -1.57 15.25 6.49
CA MET A 103 -0.24 14.79 6.13
C MET A 103 -0.12 13.29 6.32
N MET A 104 -0.67 12.70 7.40
CA MET A 104 -0.69 11.23 7.59
C MET A 104 -1.46 10.46 6.51
N VAL A 105 -2.43 11.10 5.83
CA VAL A 105 -3.18 10.53 4.70
C VAL A 105 -2.41 10.67 3.39
N TYR A 106 -1.60 11.71 3.23
CA TYR A 106 -0.83 12.01 2.02
C TYR A 106 0.58 11.41 1.98
N VAL A 107 1.01 10.68 3.03
CA VAL A 107 2.28 9.95 3.09
C VAL A 107 2.30 8.78 2.12
#